data_AF-A0A672MVD4-F1
#
_entry.id   AF-A0A672MVD4-F1
#
_cell.length_a   1.000
_cell.length_b   1.000
_cell.length_c   1.000
_cell.angle_alpha   90.00
_cell.angle_beta   90.00
_cell.angle_gamma   90.00
#
_symmetry.space_group_name_H-M   'P 1'
#
loop_
_entity.id
_entity.type
_entity.pdbx_description
1 polymer ?
#
loop_
_entity_poly.entity_id
_entity_poly.type
_entity_poly.pdbx_seq_one_letter_code
_entity_poly.pdbx_strand_id
1 'polypeptide(L)'
;MTSREIIMGLCLLALVLSLILMVVIRYISVVLVWILTAVVVVGSIGGTGILWWLYVDQSKSVDVTLPALELEVAKDNQKALLIYAIAATVFTVILLLLMFFMRKRVALTIALFHVAGKVFTHLPLLALQPVWTFLTLMLFWVYWITVLLFLGSAGSPVQNNQTGLVEFRMDGPLQYMVWYHAVGLIWISEFILACQQMTVAGAVVTYYFTRDKSQMPFTPIVSSVLRLMRYHLGTVVKGAFIITLVEIPRLILTYIHSQLKGRENACARCMLKACICCLWCLEKCLAYLNMNAYTATAINSTNFCTSARDAFFILAENALRVAAINSVGDFVLFLGKVLIVSCTAFAGVLALNYQREYTVWVLPLIIVCVFAFLVAHCFLSIFEIVVDVLFLCFAIDTKYNDGSPGREYYMDKALMEFVENTRRATERYSKVEGESREMKSMVS
;
A
#
# COMPACT_ATOMS: atom_id res chain seq x y z
N MET A 1 -13.92 -13.37 30.16
CA MET A 1 -14.07 -12.40 29.04
C MET A 1 -14.90 -13.06 27.98
N THR A 2 -15.93 -12.38 27.47
CA THR A 2 -16.73 -12.92 26.35
C THR A 2 -15.89 -12.95 25.05
N SER A 3 -16.15 -13.85 24.09
CA SER A 3 -15.43 -13.87 22.79
C SER A 3 -15.39 -12.51 22.10
N ARG A 4 -16.47 -11.75 22.23
CA ARG A 4 -16.59 -10.39 21.71
C ARG A 4 -15.53 -9.47 22.33
N GLU A 5 -15.27 -9.55 23.62
CA GLU A 5 -14.22 -8.77 24.29
C GLU A 5 -12.82 -9.14 23.80
N ILE A 6 -12.55 -10.43 23.55
CA ILE A 6 -11.27 -10.88 23.01
C ILE A 6 -11.07 -10.33 21.60
N ILE A 7 -12.07 -10.46 20.73
CA ILE A 7 -12.01 -9.94 19.35
C ILE A 7 -11.84 -8.41 19.37
N MET A 8 -12.61 -7.69 20.17
CA MET A 8 -12.45 -6.23 20.32
C MET A 8 -11.06 -5.87 20.85
N GLY A 9 -10.53 -6.64 21.80
CA GLY A 9 -9.18 -6.47 22.33
C GLY A 9 -8.09 -6.69 21.28
N LEU A 10 -8.22 -7.70 20.42
CA LEU A 10 -7.29 -7.95 19.32
C LEU A 10 -7.37 -6.88 18.23
N CYS A 11 -8.57 -6.38 17.91
CA CYS A 11 -8.74 -5.25 16.99
C CYS A 11 -8.08 -3.97 17.54
N LEU A 12 -8.25 -3.70 18.83
CA LEU A 12 -7.60 -2.58 19.49
C LEU A 12 -6.06 -2.77 19.50
N LEU A 13 -5.58 -3.98 19.78
CA LEU A 13 -4.16 -4.31 19.72
C LEU A 13 -3.58 -4.03 18.33
N ALA A 14 -4.26 -4.45 17.25
CA ALA A 14 -3.81 -4.18 15.89
C ALA A 14 -3.70 -2.67 15.58
N LEU A 15 -4.67 -1.87 16.06
CA LEU A 15 -4.62 -0.41 15.94
C LEU A 15 -3.46 0.19 16.72
N VAL A 16 -3.27 -0.24 17.97
CA VAL A 16 -2.15 0.22 18.82
C VAL A 16 -0.81 -0.18 18.21
N LEU A 17 -0.65 -1.42 17.73
CA LEU A 17 0.57 -1.88 17.05
C LEU A 17 0.84 -1.08 15.77
N SER A 18 -0.20 -0.72 15.00
CA SER A 18 -0.06 0.11 13.80
C SER A 18 0.42 1.53 14.14
N LEU A 19 -0.14 2.13 15.20
CA LEU A 19 0.28 3.42 15.70
C LEU A 19 1.71 3.37 16.26
N ILE A 20 2.05 2.33 17.02
CA ILE A 20 3.41 2.11 17.54
C ILE A 20 4.39 2.00 16.38
N LEU A 21 4.12 1.16 15.38
CA LEU A 21 5.01 1.00 14.23
C LEU A 21 5.21 2.34 13.51
N MET A 22 4.14 3.09 13.27
CA MET A 22 4.22 4.42 12.68
C MET A 22 5.05 5.39 13.53
N VAL A 23 4.98 5.32 14.87
CA VAL A 23 5.82 6.12 15.77
C VAL A 23 7.28 5.64 15.78
N VAL A 24 7.53 4.33 15.78
CA VAL A 24 8.88 3.74 15.74
C VAL A 24 9.59 4.14 14.45
N ILE A 25 8.87 4.16 13.32
CA ILE A 25 9.40 4.64 12.04
C ILE A 25 9.90 6.10 12.18
N ARG A 26 9.33 6.94 13.06
CA ARG A 26 9.78 8.33 13.27
C ARG A 26 11.15 8.42 13.92
N TYR A 27 11.39 7.60 14.94
CA TYR A 27 12.57 7.75 15.80
C TYR A 27 13.76 6.94 15.32
N ILE A 28 13.53 5.78 14.69
CA ILE A 28 14.59 4.82 14.42
C ILE A 28 14.50 4.27 12.99
N SER A 29 14.16 5.09 12.00
CA SER A 29 13.92 4.65 10.61
C SER A 29 15.09 3.85 10.02
N VAL A 30 16.33 4.23 10.35
CA VAL A 30 17.54 3.54 9.87
C VAL A 30 17.65 2.13 10.46
N VAL A 31 17.62 2.00 11.79
CA VAL A 31 17.75 0.70 12.46
C VAL A 31 16.52 -0.16 12.21
N LEU A 32 15.34 0.45 12.09
CA LEU A 32 14.08 -0.25 11.84
C LEU A 32 14.12 -1.04 10.53
N VAL A 33 14.67 -0.49 9.44
CA VAL A 33 14.80 -1.24 8.18
C VAL A 33 15.61 -2.51 8.41
N TRP A 34 16.74 -2.42 9.12
CA TRP A 34 17.59 -3.58 9.44
C TRP A 34 16.90 -4.57 10.38
N ILE A 35 16.21 -4.08 11.43
CA ILE A 35 15.48 -4.93 12.38
C ILE A 35 14.33 -5.65 11.67
N LEU A 36 13.48 -4.95 10.92
CA LEU A 36 12.37 -5.56 10.18
C LEU A 36 12.89 -6.62 9.22
N THR A 37 13.95 -6.28 8.49
CA THR A 37 14.60 -7.20 7.57
C THR A 37 15.15 -8.44 8.30
N ALA A 38 15.86 -8.26 9.42
CA ALA A 38 16.44 -9.35 10.19
C ALA A 38 15.35 -10.23 10.83
N VAL A 39 14.35 -9.63 11.47
CA VAL A 39 13.23 -10.34 12.11
C VAL A 39 12.47 -11.17 11.09
N VAL A 40 12.18 -10.63 9.91
CA VAL A 40 11.44 -11.37 8.88
C VAL A 40 12.29 -12.50 8.30
N VAL A 41 13.58 -12.28 8.07
CA VAL A 41 14.48 -13.35 7.59
C VAL A 41 14.58 -14.47 8.63
N VAL A 42 14.89 -14.13 9.88
CA VAL A 42 15.01 -15.12 10.97
C VAL A 42 13.68 -15.82 11.21
N GLY A 43 12.58 -15.08 11.24
CA GLY A 43 11.24 -15.64 11.41
C GLY A 43 10.82 -16.54 10.25
N SER A 44 11.16 -16.19 9.01
CA SER A 44 10.86 -17.01 7.83
C SER A 44 11.69 -18.29 7.80
N ILE A 45 12.99 -18.21 8.06
CA ILE A 45 13.88 -19.38 8.14
C ILE A 45 13.46 -20.28 9.31
N GLY A 46 13.22 -19.70 10.49
CA GLY A 46 12.79 -20.41 11.69
C GLY A 46 11.42 -21.07 11.51
N GLY A 47 10.44 -20.34 10.99
CA GLY A 47 9.10 -20.85 10.71
C GLY A 47 9.10 -22.00 9.69
N THR A 48 9.83 -21.86 8.59
CA THR A 48 10.03 -22.93 7.61
C THR A 48 10.71 -24.14 8.24
N GLY A 49 11.74 -23.93 9.07
CA GLY A 49 12.42 -25.01 9.80
C GLY A 49 11.50 -25.76 10.77
N ILE A 50 10.67 -25.04 11.53
CA ILE A 50 9.68 -25.63 12.44
C ILE A 50 8.64 -26.44 11.66
N LEU A 51 8.13 -25.93 10.53
CA LEU A 51 7.16 -26.66 9.71
C LEU A 51 7.74 -27.96 9.16
N TRP A 52 9.00 -27.95 8.70
CA TRP A 52 9.69 -29.17 8.27
C TRP A 52 9.94 -30.14 9.43
N TRP A 53 10.30 -29.65 10.61
CA TRP A 53 10.41 -30.48 11.81
C TRP A 53 9.06 -31.14 12.11
N LEU A 54 7.98 -30.37 12.24
CA LEU A 54 6.64 -30.89 12.54
C LEU A 54 6.18 -31.94 11.53
N TYR A 55 6.49 -31.74 10.24
CA TYR A 55 6.22 -32.74 9.22
C TYR A 55 6.99 -34.06 9.45
N VAL A 56 8.29 -33.98 9.76
CA VAL A 56 9.12 -35.16 10.04
C VAL A 56 8.69 -35.87 11.33
N ASP A 57 8.36 -35.11 12.37
CA ASP A 57 7.89 -35.63 13.65
C ASP A 57 6.53 -36.34 13.52
N GLN A 58 5.59 -35.73 12.79
CA GLN A 58 4.31 -36.36 12.48
C GLN A 58 4.47 -37.57 11.57
N SER A 59 5.38 -37.53 10.60
CA SER A 59 5.70 -38.70 9.75
C SER A 59 6.27 -39.88 10.53
N LYS A 60 6.93 -39.63 11.68
CA LYS A 60 7.46 -40.70 12.55
C LYS A 60 6.43 -41.24 13.53
N SER A 61 5.45 -40.43 13.92
CA SER A 61 4.41 -40.80 14.91
C SER A 61 3.14 -41.40 14.31
N VAL A 62 2.94 -41.30 12.98
CA VAL A 62 1.86 -42.00 12.28
C VAL A 62 2.14 -43.51 12.27
N ASP A 63 1.55 -44.23 13.22
CA ASP A 63 1.60 -45.68 13.31
C ASP A 63 0.46 -46.33 12.50
N VAL A 64 0.75 -47.43 11.81
CA VAL A 64 -0.21 -48.12 10.92
C VAL A 64 -1.29 -48.86 11.72
N THR A 65 -1.13 -48.95 13.04
CA THR A 65 -2.04 -49.58 14.00
C THR A 65 -3.23 -48.71 14.42
N LEU A 66 -3.30 -47.45 13.96
CA LEU A 66 -4.39 -46.53 14.28
C LEU A 66 -5.74 -46.95 13.62
N PRO A 67 -6.89 -46.67 14.26
CA PRO A 67 -8.20 -46.81 13.65
C PRO A 67 -8.31 -46.08 12.30
N ALA A 68 -9.04 -46.65 11.33
CA ALA A 68 -9.08 -46.15 9.95
C ALA A 68 -9.44 -44.65 9.83
N LEU A 69 -10.41 -44.17 10.63
CA LEU A 69 -10.82 -42.76 10.65
C LEU A 69 -9.71 -41.84 11.18
N GLU A 70 -9.01 -42.24 12.25
CA GLU A 70 -7.92 -41.44 12.83
C GLU A 70 -6.69 -41.45 11.91
N LEU A 71 -6.44 -42.55 11.21
CA LEU A 71 -5.39 -42.67 10.23
C LEU A 71 -5.65 -41.79 8.99
N GLU A 72 -6.90 -41.67 8.53
CA GLU A 72 -7.26 -40.75 7.44
C GLU A 72 -7.06 -39.28 7.85
N VAL A 73 -7.53 -38.90 9.05
CA VAL A 73 -7.32 -37.53 9.58
C VAL A 73 -5.83 -37.23 9.76
N ALA A 74 -5.04 -38.17 10.28
CA ALA A 74 -3.60 -37.99 10.44
C ALA A 74 -2.88 -37.83 9.10
N LYS A 75 -3.26 -38.62 8.08
CA LYS A 75 -2.72 -38.50 6.71
C LYS A 75 -3.09 -37.18 6.06
N ASP A 76 -4.31 -36.67 6.26
CA ASP A 76 -4.71 -35.39 5.69
C ASP A 76 -4.03 -34.21 6.39
N ASN A 77 -3.86 -34.27 7.70
CA ASN A 77 -3.04 -33.30 8.44
C ASN A 77 -1.58 -33.31 7.98
N GLN A 78 -1.01 -34.50 7.73
CA GLN A 78 0.35 -34.64 7.20
C GLN A 78 0.47 -34.03 5.80
N LYS A 79 -0.49 -34.28 4.90
CA LYS A 79 -0.53 -33.63 3.57
C LYS A 79 -0.63 -32.12 3.69
N ALA A 80 -1.46 -31.61 4.60
CA ALA A 80 -1.60 -30.18 4.83
C ALA A 80 -0.29 -29.55 5.32
N LEU A 81 0.40 -30.18 6.29
CA LEU A 81 1.71 -29.73 6.76
C LEU A 81 2.77 -29.74 5.66
N LEU A 82 2.80 -30.76 4.81
CA LEU A 82 3.71 -30.81 3.66
C LEU A 82 3.46 -29.64 2.71
N ILE A 83 2.20 -29.36 2.39
CA ILE A 83 1.81 -28.22 1.54
C ILE A 83 2.27 -26.90 2.18
N TYR A 84 2.04 -26.71 3.48
CA TYR A 84 2.48 -25.51 4.20
C TYR A 84 4.00 -25.38 4.25
N ALA A 85 4.75 -26.46 4.46
CA ALA A 85 6.22 -26.45 4.49
C ALA A 85 6.82 -26.10 3.12
N ILE A 86 6.27 -26.66 2.03
CA ILE A 86 6.70 -26.32 0.66
C ILE A 86 6.38 -24.85 0.37
N ALA A 87 5.16 -24.39 0.67
CA ALA A 87 4.75 -23.00 0.44
C ALA A 87 5.63 -22.01 1.23
N ALA A 88 5.94 -22.33 2.50
CA ALA A 88 6.83 -21.53 3.33
C ALA A 88 8.25 -21.48 2.76
N THR A 89 8.78 -22.61 2.26
CA THR A 89 10.11 -22.67 1.63
C THR A 89 10.18 -21.79 0.38
N VAL A 90 9.18 -21.87 -0.50
CA VAL A 90 9.10 -21.03 -1.71
C VAL A 90 9.04 -19.55 -1.32
N PHE A 91 8.22 -19.19 -0.34
CA PHE A 91 8.15 -17.83 0.18
C PHE A 91 9.49 -17.34 0.75
N THR A 92 10.18 -18.14 1.56
CA THR A 92 11.51 -17.81 2.11
C THR A 92 12.53 -17.55 1.00
N VAL A 93 12.58 -18.40 -0.03
CA VAL A 93 13.52 -18.23 -1.17
C VAL A 93 13.23 -16.94 -1.93
N ILE A 94 11.97 -16.67 -2.26
CA ILE A 94 11.57 -15.43 -2.94
C ILE A 94 11.97 -14.20 -2.12
N LEU A 95 11.71 -14.23 -0.80
CA LEU A 95 12.04 -13.14 0.10
C LEU A 95 13.55 -12.84 0.13
N LEU A 96 14.39 -13.88 0.22
CA LEU A 96 15.84 -13.72 0.21
C LEU A 96 16.36 -13.18 -1.13
N LEU A 97 15.79 -13.62 -2.26
CA LEU A 97 16.15 -13.13 -3.59
C LEU A 97 15.80 -11.64 -3.75
N LEU A 98 14.61 -11.23 -3.31
CA LEU A 98 14.19 -9.83 -3.32
C LEU A 98 15.16 -8.98 -2.52
N MET A 99 15.50 -9.39 -1.29
CA MET A 99 16.44 -8.67 -0.45
C MET A 99 17.84 -8.53 -1.07
N PHE A 100 18.34 -9.59 -1.72
CA PHE A 100 19.65 -9.56 -2.36
C PHE A 100 19.69 -8.53 -3.51
N PHE A 101 18.67 -8.53 -4.37
CA PHE A 101 18.58 -7.59 -5.49
C PHE A 101 18.47 -6.14 -5.01
N MET A 102 17.70 -5.93 -3.93
CA MET A 102 17.34 -4.61 -3.42
C MET A 102 18.47 -3.93 -2.64
N ARG A 103 19.46 -4.70 -2.15
CA ARG A 103 20.60 -4.22 -1.34
C ARG A 103 21.29 -2.96 -1.88
N LYS A 104 21.47 -2.86 -3.21
CA LYS A 104 22.20 -1.73 -3.82
C LYS A 104 21.44 -0.39 -3.74
N ARG A 105 20.13 -0.41 -3.47
CA ARG A 105 19.27 0.79 -3.45
C ARG A 105 18.80 1.18 -2.03
N VAL A 106 19.04 0.31 -1.04
CA VAL A 106 18.63 0.49 0.36
C VAL A 106 19.12 1.81 0.97
N ALA A 107 20.33 2.27 0.63
CA ALA A 107 20.91 3.47 1.23
C ALA A 107 20.06 4.74 1.01
N LEU A 108 19.56 4.96 -0.21
CA LEU A 108 18.72 6.12 -0.51
C LEU A 108 17.33 5.97 0.13
N THR A 109 16.74 4.78 0.08
CA THR A 109 15.44 4.51 0.72
C THR A 109 15.53 4.74 2.24
N ILE A 110 16.62 4.32 2.89
CA ILE A 110 16.87 4.61 4.31
C ILE A 110 16.95 6.11 4.57
N ALA A 111 17.65 6.87 3.71
CA ALA A 111 17.74 8.32 3.86
C ALA A 111 16.35 8.98 3.71
N LEU A 112 15.56 8.57 2.73
CA LEU A 112 14.18 9.05 2.54
C LEU A 112 13.29 8.69 3.73
N PHE A 113 13.40 7.48 4.28
CA PHE A 113 12.64 7.04 5.45
C PHE A 113 13.03 7.81 6.70
N HIS A 114 14.31 8.12 6.86
CA HIS A 114 14.80 8.97 7.95
C HIS A 114 14.23 10.39 7.85
N VAL A 115 14.26 10.99 6.66
CA VAL A 115 13.65 12.31 6.43
C VAL A 115 12.14 12.28 6.62
N ALA A 116 11.45 11.24 6.13
CA ALA A 116 10.03 11.03 6.38
C ALA A 116 9.74 10.95 7.88
N GLY A 117 10.57 10.24 8.66
CA GLY A 117 10.48 10.21 10.12
C GLY A 117 10.50 11.61 10.75
N LYS A 118 11.42 12.49 10.31
CA LYS A 118 11.46 13.90 10.75
C LYS A 118 10.22 14.69 10.33
N VAL A 119 9.67 14.44 9.14
CA VAL A 119 8.41 15.08 8.72
C VAL A 119 7.30 14.75 9.70
N PHE A 120 7.15 13.49 10.11
CA PHE A 120 6.13 13.08 11.08
C PHE A 120 6.36 13.63 12.49
N THR A 121 7.60 13.94 12.89
CA THR A 121 7.86 14.61 14.17
C THR A 121 7.45 16.07 14.14
N HIS A 122 7.64 16.76 13.00
CA HIS A 122 7.25 18.17 12.84
C HIS A 122 5.76 18.34 12.47
N LEU A 123 5.17 17.34 11.83
CA LEU A 123 3.78 17.32 11.38
C LEU A 123 3.00 16.16 12.03
N PRO A 124 2.81 16.17 13.36
CA PRO A 124 2.20 15.03 14.06
C PRO A 124 0.76 14.73 13.61
N LEU A 125 0.04 15.74 13.10
CA LEU A 125 -1.32 15.58 12.56
C LEU A 125 -1.40 14.69 11.31
N LEU A 126 -0.29 14.45 10.59
CA LEU A 126 -0.27 13.50 9.47
C LEU A 126 -0.72 12.09 9.88
N ALA A 127 -0.42 11.68 11.10
CA ALA A 127 -0.81 10.38 11.63
C ALA A 127 -2.32 10.21 11.84
N LEU A 128 -3.04 11.32 12.01
CA LEU A 128 -4.48 11.31 12.20
C LEU A 128 -5.24 11.37 10.86
N GLN A 129 -4.54 11.61 9.75
CA GLN A 129 -5.14 11.69 8.43
C GLN A 129 -5.95 10.43 8.04
N PRO A 130 -5.47 9.18 8.26
CA PRO A 130 -6.25 7.97 7.93
C PRO A 130 -7.58 7.90 8.66
N VAL A 131 -7.61 8.35 9.92
CA VAL A 131 -8.82 8.33 10.75
C VAL A 131 -9.86 9.26 10.16
N TRP A 132 -9.45 10.46 9.74
CA TRP A 132 -10.35 11.41 9.08
C TRP A 132 -10.86 10.90 7.73
N THR A 133 -9.99 10.32 6.90
CA THR A 133 -10.38 9.74 5.62
C THR A 133 -11.33 8.57 5.80
N PHE A 134 -11.07 7.69 6.78
CA PHE A 134 -11.94 6.56 7.10
C PHE A 134 -13.32 7.04 7.57
N LEU A 135 -13.36 8.04 8.45
CA LEU A 135 -14.63 8.64 8.89
C LEU A 135 -15.41 9.21 7.70
N THR A 136 -14.73 9.92 6.80
CA THR A 136 -15.35 10.49 5.60
C THR A 136 -15.87 9.41 4.65
N LEU A 137 -15.09 8.36 4.41
CA LEU A 137 -15.52 7.21 3.60
C LEU A 137 -16.72 6.50 4.24
N MET A 138 -16.69 6.27 5.56
CA MET A 138 -17.79 5.62 6.28
C MET A 138 -19.08 6.44 6.18
N LEU A 139 -19.01 7.76 6.38
CA LEU A 139 -20.15 8.67 6.21
C LEU A 139 -20.68 8.64 4.78
N PHE A 140 -19.79 8.65 3.78
CA PHE A 140 -20.17 8.53 2.38
C PHE A 140 -20.86 7.19 2.08
N TRP A 141 -20.35 6.07 2.59
CA TRP A 141 -20.95 4.75 2.40
C TRP A 141 -22.35 4.67 3.02
N VAL A 142 -22.54 5.21 4.23
CA VAL A 142 -23.86 5.28 4.87
C VAL A 142 -24.82 6.11 4.02
N TYR A 143 -24.38 7.28 3.54
CA TYR A 143 -25.18 8.12 2.63
C TYR A 143 -25.52 7.38 1.33
N TRP A 144 -24.53 6.72 0.72
CA TRP A 144 -24.69 5.99 -0.53
C TRP A 144 -25.69 4.82 -0.39
N ILE A 145 -25.59 4.03 0.68
CA ILE A 145 -26.54 2.94 0.98
C ILE A 145 -27.95 3.51 1.19
N THR A 146 -28.07 4.63 1.92
CA THR A 146 -29.37 5.28 2.16
C THR A 146 -30.03 5.71 0.85
N VAL A 147 -29.27 6.35 -0.06
CA VAL A 147 -29.76 6.74 -1.38
C VAL A 147 -30.13 5.51 -2.23
N LEU A 148 -29.34 4.43 -2.16
CA LEU A 148 -29.63 3.19 -2.87
C LEU A 148 -30.95 2.57 -2.38
N LEU A 149 -31.20 2.55 -1.07
CA LEU A 149 -32.46 2.07 -0.49
C LEU A 149 -33.65 2.91 -0.95
N PHE A 150 -33.50 4.24 -0.94
CA PHE A 150 -34.55 5.13 -1.45
C PHE A 150 -34.82 4.94 -2.94
N LEU A 151 -33.78 4.75 -3.75
CA LEU A 151 -33.92 4.44 -5.17
C LEU A 151 -34.67 3.11 -5.36
N GLY A 152 -34.33 2.10 -4.55
CA GLY A 152 -35.05 0.82 -4.40
C GLY A 152 -36.56 0.99 -4.21
N SER A 153 -36.94 1.87 -3.28
CA SER A 153 -38.34 2.12 -2.92
C SER A 153 -39.09 3.08 -3.86
N ALA A 154 -38.38 3.78 -4.76
CA ALA A 154 -38.97 4.75 -5.67
C ALA A 154 -39.61 4.12 -6.93
N GLY A 155 -39.51 2.79 -7.08
CA GLY A 155 -40.14 2.05 -8.16
C GLY A 155 -41.68 2.09 -8.12
N SER A 156 -42.33 1.67 -9.20
CA SER A 156 -43.79 1.54 -9.24
C SER A 156 -44.21 0.25 -8.49
N PRO A 157 -45.23 0.31 -7.61
CA PRO A 157 -45.74 -0.89 -6.96
C PRO A 157 -46.53 -1.74 -7.95
N VAL A 158 -46.09 -2.98 -8.17
CA VAL A 158 -46.76 -3.96 -9.04
C VAL A 158 -47.07 -5.19 -8.21
N GLN A 159 -48.35 -5.59 -8.18
CA GLN A 159 -48.77 -6.79 -7.47
C GLN A 159 -48.33 -8.04 -8.24
N ASN A 160 -47.57 -8.91 -7.59
CA ASN A 160 -47.19 -10.18 -8.18
C ASN A 160 -48.31 -11.21 -7.97
N ASN A 161 -48.98 -11.59 -9.05
CA ASN A 161 -50.11 -12.53 -9.04
C ASN A 161 -49.74 -13.94 -8.53
N GLN A 162 -48.46 -14.31 -8.49
CA GLN A 162 -48.00 -15.62 -8.03
C GLN A 162 -47.71 -15.66 -6.53
N THR A 163 -47.23 -14.56 -5.95
CA THR A 163 -46.81 -14.49 -4.54
C THR A 163 -47.77 -13.67 -3.66
N GLY A 164 -48.67 -12.89 -4.27
CA GLY A 164 -49.57 -11.96 -3.57
C GLY A 164 -48.85 -10.74 -2.98
N LEU A 165 -47.53 -10.63 -3.16
CA LEU A 165 -46.70 -9.54 -2.65
C LEU A 165 -46.65 -8.37 -3.64
N VAL A 166 -46.48 -7.16 -3.12
CA VAL A 166 -46.22 -5.95 -3.93
C VAL A 166 -44.72 -5.87 -4.19
N GLU A 167 -44.33 -6.02 -5.44
CA GLU A 167 -42.95 -5.82 -5.91
C GLU A 167 -42.80 -4.41 -6.48
N PHE A 168 -41.75 -3.71 -6.07
CA PHE A 168 -41.40 -2.41 -6.66
C PHE A 168 -40.58 -2.65 -7.92
N ARG A 169 -41.16 -2.37 -9.09
CA ARG A 169 -40.42 -2.45 -10.37
C ARG A 169 -39.81 -1.10 -10.69
N MET A 170 -38.51 -1.12 -10.98
CA MET A 170 -37.84 0.06 -11.53
C MET A 170 -37.99 0.07 -13.04
N ASP A 171 -38.76 1.01 -13.56
CA ASP A 171 -38.95 1.19 -15.01
C ASP A 171 -38.42 2.56 -15.46
N GLY A 172 -37.95 2.62 -16.70
CA GLY A 172 -37.54 3.88 -17.34
C GLY A 172 -36.29 4.52 -16.72
N PRO A 173 -36.27 5.84 -16.47
CA PRO A 173 -35.09 6.59 -16.01
C PRO A 173 -34.44 6.07 -14.72
N LEU A 174 -35.21 5.44 -13.82
CA LEU A 174 -34.70 4.93 -12.54
C LEU A 174 -33.65 3.83 -12.72
N GLN A 175 -33.77 3.00 -13.77
CA GLN A 175 -32.78 1.95 -14.04
C GLN A 175 -31.39 2.53 -14.34
N TYR A 176 -31.32 3.64 -15.07
CA TYR A 176 -30.06 4.32 -15.37
C TYR A 176 -29.45 4.99 -14.12
N MET A 177 -30.29 5.45 -13.20
CA MET A 177 -29.83 6.05 -11.94
C MET A 177 -29.12 5.05 -11.04
N VAL A 178 -29.49 3.76 -11.08
CA VAL A 178 -28.77 2.70 -10.34
C VAL A 178 -27.33 2.59 -10.82
N TRP A 179 -27.13 2.58 -12.15
CA TRP A 179 -25.79 2.53 -12.74
C TRP A 179 -24.99 3.80 -12.47
N TYR A 180 -25.62 4.98 -12.60
CA TYR A 180 -25.00 6.24 -12.22
C TYR A 180 -24.54 6.24 -10.75
N HIS A 181 -25.39 5.75 -9.85
CA HIS A 181 -25.09 5.66 -8.41
C HIS A 181 -23.95 4.67 -8.13
N ALA A 182 -23.91 3.54 -8.83
CA ALA A 182 -22.83 2.56 -8.73
C ALA A 182 -21.48 3.13 -9.23
N VAL A 183 -21.47 3.84 -10.36
CA VAL A 183 -20.29 4.59 -10.84
C VAL A 183 -19.86 5.65 -9.82
N GLY A 184 -20.84 6.34 -9.23
CA GLY A 184 -20.61 7.33 -8.18
C GLY A 184 -19.93 6.75 -6.93
N LEU A 185 -20.20 5.50 -6.56
CA LEU A 185 -19.53 4.82 -5.43
C LEU A 185 -18.01 4.79 -5.63
N ILE A 186 -17.57 4.36 -6.81
CA ILE A 186 -16.15 4.21 -7.15
C ILE A 186 -15.52 5.60 -7.26
N TRP A 187 -16.13 6.48 -8.05
CA TRP A 187 -15.54 7.80 -8.32
C TRP A 187 -15.41 8.67 -7.07
N ILE A 188 -16.43 8.70 -6.21
CA ILE A 188 -16.39 9.51 -4.99
C ILE A 188 -15.42 8.90 -3.97
N SER A 189 -15.31 7.57 -3.90
CA SER A 189 -14.30 6.91 -3.05
C SER A 189 -12.88 7.28 -3.49
N GLU A 190 -12.59 7.20 -4.79
CA GLU A 190 -11.31 7.63 -5.37
C GLU A 190 -11.05 9.12 -5.13
N PHE A 191 -12.07 9.97 -5.23
CA PHE A 191 -11.97 11.39 -4.93
C PHE A 191 -11.63 11.67 -3.47
N ILE A 192 -12.21 10.94 -2.51
CA ILE A 192 -11.91 11.07 -1.08
C ILE A 192 -10.46 10.64 -0.81
N LEU A 193 -9.99 9.55 -1.41
CA LEU A 193 -8.60 9.09 -1.29
C LEU A 193 -7.61 10.08 -1.95
N ALA A 194 -7.96 10.64 -3.10
CA ALA A 194 -7.15 11.65 -3.78
C ALA A 194 -7.08 12.98 -2.98
N CYS A 195 -8.15 13.35 -2.27
CA CYS A 195 -8.14 14.47 -1.32
C CYS A 195 -7.12 14.25 -0.21
N GLN A 196 -7.02 13.02 0.33
CA GLN A 196 -5.99 12.65 1.30
C GLN A 196 -4.58 12.81 0.70
N GLN A 197 -4.33 12.28 -0.50
CA GLN A 197 -3.04 12.37 -1.17
C GLN A 197 -2.61 13.83 -1.38
N MET A 198 -3.50 14.66 -1.92
CA MET A 198 -3.22 16.09 -2.14
C MET A 198 -3.00 16.85 -0.83
N THR A 199 -3.75 16.52 0.23
CA THR A 199 -3.57 17.14 1.56
C THR A 199 -2.20 16.81 2.14
N VAL A 200 -1.80 15.53 2.12
CA VAL A 200 -0.49 15.09 2.61
C VAL A 200 0.62 15.72 1.76
N ALA A 201 0.52 15.64 0.43
CA ALA A 201 1.50 16.24 -0.49
C ALA A 201 1.67 17.73 -0.24
N GLY A 202 0.59 18.49 -0.09
CA GLY A 202 0.65 19.93 0.19
C GLY A 202 1.36 20.26 1.50
N ALA A 203 1.15 19.48 2.57
CA ALA A 203 1.81 19.70 3.85
C ALA A 203 3.30 19.33 3.82
N VAL A 204 3.64 18.20 3.19
CA VAL A 204 5.02 17.72 3.07
C VAL A 204 5.84 18.63 2.16
N VAL A 205 5.28 19.09 1.03
CA VAL A 205 5.92 20.05 0.12
C VAL A 205 6.21 21.37 0.83
N THR A 206 5.23 21.91 1.57
CA THR A 206 5.44 23.11 2.39
C THR A 206 6.57 22.88 3.40
N TYR A 207 6.56 21.76 4.11
CA TYR A 207 7.66 21.43 5.03
C TYR A 207 9.01 21.33 4.32
N TYR A 208 9.09 20.67 3.17
CA TYR A 208 10.35 20.43 2.45
C TYR A 208 10.97 21.75 1.97
N PHE A 209 10.20 22.60 1.30
CA PHE A 209 10.71 23.83 0.68
C PHE A 209 10.75 25.05 1.60
N THR A 210 10.21 24.97 2.82
CA THR A 210 10.42 26.02 3.84
C THR A 210 11.78 25.85 4.52
N ARG A 211 12.71 26.76 4.28
CA ARG A 211 14.06 26.74 4.87
C ARG A 211 14.01 26.96 6.38
N ASP A 212 13.39 28.05 6.82
CA ASP A 212 13.23 28.40 8.22
C ASP A 212 11.93 27.81 8.75
N LYS A 213 12.03 26.73 9.53
CA LYS A 213 10.87 26.02 10.07
C LYS A 213 10.01 26.87 11.02
N SER A 214 10.53 27.99 11.54
CA SER A 214 9.75 28.93 12.34
C SER A 214 8.66 29.66 11.53
N GLN A 215 8.82 29.74 10.20
CA GLN A 215 7.88 30.39 9.28
C GLN A 215 6.76 29.46 8.81
N MET A 216 6.74 28.21 9.27
CA MET A 216 5.66 27.28 8.92
C MET A 216 4.33 27.70 9.58
N PRO A 217 3.19 27.47 8.92
CA PRO A 217 1.89 27.67 9.55
C PRO A 217 1.75 26.78 10.78
N PHE A 218 1.01 27.24 11.79
CA PHE A 218 0.83 26.54 13.07
C PHE A 218 0.31 25.09 12.88
N THR A 219 -0.56 24.88 11.89
CA THR A 219 -1.03 23.54 11.48
C THR A 219 -0.95 23.36 9.96
N PRO A 220 0.18 22.84 9.43
CA PRO A 220 0.38 22.72 7.98
C PRO A 220 -0.63 21.81 7.28
N ILE A 221 -1.14 20.78 7.97
CA ILE A 221 -2.19 19.91 7.46
C ILE A 221 -3.49 20.67 7.23
N VAL A 222 -3.95 21.44 8.22
CA VAL A 222 -5.18 22.24 8.08
C VAL A 222 -5.02 23.27 6.98
N SER A 223 -3.86 23.94 6.91
CA SER A 223 -3.55 24.88 5.82
C SER A 223 -3.58 24.19 4.45
N SER A 224 -3.11 22.95 4.36
CA SER A 224 -3.15 22.15 3.12
C SER A 224 -4.58 21.77 2.73
N VAL A 225 -5.41 21.34 3.70
CA VAL A 225 -6.85 21.08 3.48
C VAL A 225 -7.57 22.34 2.96
N LEU A 226 -7.32 23.50 3.56
CA LEU A 226 -7.95 24.76 3.13
C LEU A 226 -7.53 25.14 1.71
N ARG A 227 -6.25 24.95 1.35
CA ARG A 227 -5.76 25.15 -0.02
C ARG A 227 -6.40 24.18 -1.00
N LEU A 228 -6.52 22.90 -0.63
CA LEU A 228 -7.21 21.89 -1.42
C LEU A 228 -8.64 22.32 -1.73
N MET A 229 -9.42 22.64 -0.69
CA MET A 229 -10.82 23.02 -0.83
C MET A 229 -11.02 24.30 -1.65
N ARG A 230 -10.10 25.28 -1.51
CA ARG A 230 -10.25 26.59 -2.17
C ARG A 230 -9.72 26.63 -3.61
N TYR A 231 -8.66 25.88 -3.92
CA TYR A 231 -7.92 26.05 -5.17
C TYR A 231 -7.72 24.77 -5.98
N HIS A 232 -7.65 23.58 -5.36
CA HIS A 232 -7.19 22.37 -6.05
C HIS A 232 -8.25 21.27 -6.21
N LEU A 233 -9.50 21.53 -5.83
CA LEU A 233 -10.58 20.56 -5.96
C LEU A 233 -10.71 20.00 -7.38
N GLY A 234 -10.64 20.87 -8.40
CA GLY A 234 -10.71 20.46 -9.81
C GLY A 234 -9.56 19.55 -10.26
N THR A 235 -8.34 19.80 -9.77
CA THR A 235 -7.17 18.92 -10.02
C THR A 235 -7.40 17.53 -9.44
N VAL A 236 -7.91 17.46 -8.20
CA VAL A 236 -8.17 16.20 -7.50
C VAL A 236 -9.30 15.42 -8.16
N VAL A 237 -10.42 16.08 -8.48
CA VAL A 237 -11.57 15.48 -9.20
C VAL A 237 -11.11 14.89 -10.54
N LYS A 238 -10.29 15.62 -11.30
CA LYS A 238 -9.78 15.14 -12.60
C LYS A 238 -8.89 13.91 -12.45
N GLY A 239 -7.99 13.89 -11.48
CA GLY A 239 -7.16 12.71 -11.24
C GLY A 239 -7.97 11.49 -10.79
N ALA A 240 -8.91 11.66 -9.85
CA ALA A 240 -9.80 10.58 -9.40
C ALA A 240 -10.66 10.01 -10.55
N PHE A 241 -11.14 10.87 -11.44
CA PHE A 241 -11.90 10.46 -12.61
C PHE A 241 -11.07 9.60 -13.57
N ILE A 242 -9.81 9.95 -13.81
CA ILE A 242 -8.92 9.18 -14.70
C ILE A 242 -8.70 7.75 -14.19
N ILE A 243 -8.52 7.57 -12.88
CA ILE A 243 -8.41 6.23 -12.28
C ILE A 243 -9.72 5.47 -12.48
N THR A 244 -10.85 6.11 -12.17
CA THR A 244 -12.19 5.53 -12.31
C THR A 244 -12.47 5.03 -13.73
N LEU A 245 -12.02 5.76 -14.76
CA LEU A 245 -12.18 5.38 -16.17
C LEU A 245 -11.48 4.06 -16.54
N VAL A 246 -10.45 3.66 -15.80
CA VAL A 246 -9.73 2.39 -16.03
C VAL A 246 -10.24 1.30 -15.08
N GLU A 247 -10.58 1.68 -13.85
CA GLU A 247 -11.09 0.76 -12.84
C GLU A 247 -12.44 0.14 -13.24
N ILE A 248 -13.39 0.93 -13.76
CA ILE A 248 -14.71 0.43 -14.16
C ILE A 248 -14.61 -0.64 -15.26
N PRO A 249 -13.92 -0.43 -16.40
CA PRO A 249 -13.71 -1.48 -17.39
C PRO A 249 -13.04 -2.73 -16.83
N ARG A 250 -12.05 -2.57 -15.92
CA ARG A 250 -11.37 -3.69 -15.28
C ARG A 250 -12.34 -4.52 -14.43
N LEU A 251 -13.19 -3.86 -13.64
CA LEU A 251 -14.23 -4.53 -12.84
C LEU A 251 -15.22 -5.28 -13.73
N ILE A 252 -15.69 -4.65 -14.82
CA ILE A 252 -16.60 -5.29 -15.78
C ILE A 252 -15.96 -6.53 -16.42
N LEU A 253 -14.72 -6.44 -16.91
CA LEU A 253 -14.01 -7.57 -17.50
C LEU A 253 -13.77 -8.69 -16.47
N THR A 254 -13.46 -8.34 -15.23
CA THR A 254 -13.28 -9.31 -14.14
C THR A 254 -14.59 -10.04 -13.84
N TYR A 255 -15.71 -9.32 -13.82
CA TYR A 255 -17.05 -9.91 -13.66
C TYR A 255 -17.40 -10.84 -14.83
N ILE A 256 -17.16 -10.41 -16.08
CA ILE A 256 -17.39 -11.24 -17.27
C ILE A 256 -16.54 -12.51 -17.22
N HIS A 257 -15.25 -12.40 -16.86
CA HIS A 257 -14.38 -13.57 -16.73
C HIS A 257 -14.88 -14.55 -15.67
N SER A 258 -15.37 -14.04 -14.54
CA SER A 258 -16.02 -14.85 -13.50
C SER A 258 -17.24 -15.61 -14.03
N GLN A 259 -18.12 -14.93 -14.77
CA GLN A 259 -19.34 -15.52 -15.33
C GLN A 259 -19.07 -16.54 -16.44
N LEU A 260 -18.00 -16.35 -17.21
CA LEU A 260 -17.61 -17.25 -18.30
C LEU A 260 -16.76 -18.44 -17.84
N LYS A 261 -16.44 -18.53 -16.55
CA LYS A 261 -15.60 -19.58 -15.99
C LYS A 261 -16.26 -20.96 -16.23
N GLY A 262 -15.61 -21.78 -17.05
CA GLY A 262 -16.09 -23.12 -17.43
C GLY A 262 -16.90 -23.18 -18.74
N ARG A 263 -17.19 -22.05 -19.38
CA ARG A 263 -17.94 -21.98 -20.66
C ARG A 263 -17.17 -21.33 -21.81
N GLU A 264 -15.95 -20.85 -21.55
CA GLU A 264 -15.10 -20.13 -22.51
C GLU A 264 -14.11 -21.03 -23.27
N ASN A 265 -13.87 -20.71 -24.55
CA ASN A 265 -12.78 -21.28 -25.34
C ASN A 265 -11.41 -20.75 -24.87
N ALA A 266 -10.34 -21.49 -25.14
CA ALA A 266 -8.98 -21.14 -24.68
C ALA A 266 -8.51 -19.73 -25.11
N CYS A 267 -8.85 -19.30 -26.32
CA CYS A 267 -8.51 -17.97 -26.84
C CYS A 267 -9.21 -16.85 -26.03
N ALA A 268 -10.52 -16.97 -25.78
CA ALA A 268 -11.28 -15.99 -25.00
C ALA A 268 -10.76 -15.88 -23.56
N ARG A 269 -10.42 -17.02 -22.93
CA ARG A 269 -9.78 -17.05 -21.60
C ARG A 269 -8.45 -16.29 -21.59
N CYS A 270 -7.60 -16.55 -22.58
CA CYS A 270 -6.30 -15.90 -22.69
C CYS A 270 -6.43 -14.39 -22.87
N MET A 271 -7.30 -13.96 -23.80
CA MET A 271 -7.53 -12.55 -24.10
C MET A 271 -8.11 -11.79 -22.89
N LEU A 272 -9.11 -12.35 -22.20
CA LEU A 272 -9.69 -11.73 -21.01
C LEU A 272 -8.64 -11.55 -19.90
N LYS A 273 -7.85 -12.59 -19.63
CA LYS A 273 -6.76 -12.49 -18.64
C LYS A 273 -5.71 -11.45 -19.02
N ALA A 274 -5.34 -11.37 -20.30
CA ALA A 274 -4.41 -10.37 -20.80
C ALA A 274 -4.95 -8.95 -20.64
N CYS A 275 -6.21 -8.70 -21.05
CA CYS A 275 -6.86 -7.38 -20.89
C CYS A 275 -6.99 -6.98 -19.42
N ILE A 276 -7.41 -7.89 -18.54
CA ILE A 276 -7.51 -7.63 -17.09
C ILE A 276 -6.12 -7.26 -16.52
N CYS A 277 -5.07 -7.99 -16.92
CA CYS A 277 -3.70 -7.70 -16.52
C CYS A 277 -3.24 -6.32 -17.02
N CYS A 278 -3.48 -5.99 -18.29
CA CYS A 278 -3.12 -4.69 -18.87
C CYS A 278 -3.84 -3.52 -18.17
N LEU A 279 -5.14 -3.65 -17.89
CA LEU A 279 -5.90 -2.63 -17.17
C LEU A 279 -5.44 -2.49 -15.72
N TRP A 280 -5.10 -3.60 -15.05
CA TRP A 280 -4.51 -3.57 -13.72
C TRP A 280 -3.16 -2.83 -13.72
N CYS A 281 -2.29 -3.12 -14.68
CA CYS A 281 -1.02 -2.41 -14.83
C CYS A 281 -1.23 -0.92 -15.13
N LEU A 282 -2.19 -0.58 -16.00
CA LEU A 282 -2.52 0.80 -16.34
C LEU A 282 -3.06 1.54 -15.12
N GLU A 283 -3.98 0.95 -14.36
CA GLU A 283 -4.49 1.53 -13.11
C GLU A 283 -3.37 1.81 -12.12
N LYS A 284 -2.44 0.87 -11.92
CA LYS A 284 -1.28 1.07 -11.03
C LYS A 284 -0.36 2.19 -11.52
N CYS A 285 -0.09 2.25 -12.81
CA CYS A 285 0.70 3.34 -13.41
C CYS A 285 0.01 4.70 -13.24
N LEU A 286 -1.31 4.76 -13.46
CA LEU A 286 -2.10 5.98 -13.30
C LEU A 286 -2.18 6.41 -11.84
N ALA A 287 -2.36 5.49 -10.90
CA ALA A 287 -2.35 5.79 -9.46
C ALA A 287 -1.00 6.39 -9.04
N TYR A 288 0.11 5.80 -9.50
CA TYR A 288 1.45 6.33 -9.26
C TYR A 288 1.65 7.71 -9.90
N LEU A 289 1.24 7.88 -11.16
CA LEU A 289 1.33 9.17 -11.85
C LEU A 289 0.47 10.25 -11.18
N ASN A 290 -0.74 9.91 -10.74
CA ASN A 290 -1.64 10.83 -10.03
C ASN A 290 -1.00 11.36 -8.75
N MET A 291 -0.42 10.46 -7.94
CA MET A 291 0.26 10.84 -6.70
C MET A 291 1.40 11.83 -6.96
N ASN A 292 2.21 11.56 -7.99
CA ASN A 292 3.30 12.45 -8.39
C ASN A 292 2.77 13.76 -9.01
N ALA A 293 1.67 13.72 -9.76
CA ALA A 293 1.02 14.90 -10.31
C ALA A 293 0.48 15.82 -9.20
N TYR A 294 -0.15 15.27 -8.15
CA TYR A 294 -0.60 16.05 -7.00
C TYR A 294 0.57 16.71 -6.26
N THR A 295 1.69 15.99 -6.13
CA THR A 295 2.92 16.55 -5.56
C THR A 295 3.47 17.69 -6.41
N ALA A 296 3.58 17.51 -7.73
CA ALA A 296 4.01 18.56 -8.65
C ALA A 296 3.03 19.76 -8.66
N THR A 297 1.71 19.52 -8.53
CA THR A 297 0.71 20.58 -8.35
C THR A 297 0.96 21.35 -7.06
N ALA A 298 1.26 20.66 -5.95
CA ALA A 298 1.55 21.30 -4.68
C ALA A 298 2.81 22.18 -4.71
N ILE A 299 3.81 21.83 -5.55
CA ILE A 299 5.05 22.59 -5.73
C ILE A 299 4.84 23.78 -6.68
N ASN A 300 4.32 23.54 -7.88
CA ASN A 300 4.26 24.52 -8.97
C ASN A 300 2.93 25.30 -9.02
N SER A 301 1.93 24.92 -8.25
CA SER A 301 0.58 25.49 -8.27
C SER A 301 -0.09 25.48 -9.66
N THR A 302 0.15 24.44 -10.46
CA THR A 302 -0.41 24.27 -11.82
C THR A 302 -1.59 23.30 -11.85
N ASN A 303 -2.29 23.20 -12.98
CA ASN A 303 -3.37 22.23 -13.15
C ASN A 303 -2.83 20.79 -13.30
N PHE A 304 -3.73 19.80 -13.18
CA PHE A 304 -3.40 18.38 -13.22
C PHE A 304 -2.56 17.95 -14.44
N CYS A 305 -2.94 18.35 -15.66
CA CYS A 305 -2.26 17.87 -16.86
C CYS A 305 -0.83 18.41 -16.99
N THR A 306 -0.64 19.70 -16.66
CA THR A 306 0.70 20.30 -16.62
C THR A 306 1.56 19.61 -15.57
N SER A 307 1.04 19.46 -14.35
CA SER A 307 1.76 18.79 -13.25
C SER A 307 2.09 17.32 -13.55
N ALA A 308 1.14 16.57 -14.14
CA ALA A 308 1.35 15.17 -14.52
C ALA A 308 2.44 15.03 -15.60
N ARG A 309 2.45 15.95 -16.58
CA ARG A 309 3.50 16.00 -17.61
C ARG A 309 4.88 16.23 -16.97
N ASP A 310 5.00 17.24 -16.12
CA ASP A 310 6.27 17.60 -15.48
C ASP A 310 6.79 16.46 -14.61
N ALA A 311 5.91 15.89 -13.77
CA ALA A 311 6.23 14.73 -12.95
C ALA A 311 6.68 13.52 -13.79
N PHE A 312 5.97 13.23 -14.87
CA PHE A 312 6.33 12.13 -15.77
C PHE A 312 7.72 12.31 -16.36
N PHE A 313 8.08 13.49 -16.87
CA PHE A 313 9.41 13.74 -17.44
C PHE A 313 10.52 13.58 -16.41
N ILE A 314 10.34 14.11 -15.19
CA ILE A 314 11.32 13.98 -14.10
C ILE A 314 11.55 12.51 -13.73
N LEU A 315 10.47 11.72 -13.65
CA LEU A 315 10.56 10.31 -13.27
C LEU A 315 11.07 9.44 -14.42
N ALA A 316 10.73 9.76 -15.67
CA ALA A 316 11.14 9.01 -16.85
C ALA A 316 12.64 9.11 -17.12
N GLU A 317 13.27 10.26 -16.86
CA GLU A 317 14.71 10.48 -17.03
C GLU A 317 15.57 9.45 -16.27
N ASN A 318 15.06 8.89 -15.16
CA ASN A 318 15.74 7.87 -14.37
C ASN A 318 14.80 6.74 -13.93
N ALA A 319 13.90 6.28 -14.82
CA ALA A 319 12.81 5.36 -14.51
C ALA A 319 13.26 4.08 -13.76
N LEU A 320 14.36 3.44 -14.17
CA LEU A 320 14.87 2.24 -13.51
C LEU A 320 15.32 2.50 -12.07
N ARG A 321 15.93 3.67 -11.81
CA ARG A 321 16.38 4.06 -10.47
C ARG A 321 15.16 4.38 -9.61
N VAL A 322 14.20 5.12 -10.15
CA VAL A 322 12.93 5.47 -9.49
C VAL A 322 12.16 4.21 -9.08
N ALA A 323 11.89 3.30 -10.04
CA ALA A 323 11.15 2.07 -9.78
C ALA A 323 11.85 1.16 -8.75
N ALA A 324 13.18 1.10 -8.79
CA ALA A 324 13.94 0.32 -7.82
C ALA A 324 13.94 0.95 -6.42
N ILE A 325 13.78 2.26 -6.27
CA ILE A 325 13.69 2.92 -4.95
C ILE A 325 12.30 2.75 -4.37
N ASN A 326 11.26 2.95 -5.18
CA ASN A 326 9.86 2.78 -4.75
C ASN A 326 9.61 1.36 -4.27
N SER A 327 10.03 0.36 -5.07
CA SER A 327 9.86 -1.04 -4.71
C SER A 327 10.55 -1.42 -3.39
N VAL A 328 11.67 -0.78 -3.02
CA VAL A 328 12.32 -0.96 -1.71
C VAL A 328 11.52 -0.36 -0.57
N GLY A 329 10.99 0.85 -0.76
CA GLY A 329 10.09 1.46 0.22
C GLY A 329 8.86 0.60 0.45
N ASP A 330 8.19 0.22 -0.63
CA ASP A 330 6.97 -0.59 -0.62
C ASP A 330 7.20 -1.94 0.06
N PHE A 331 8.33 -2.59 -0.22
CA PHE A 331 8.71 -3.84 0.41
C PHE A 331 8.92 -3.70 1.92
N VAL A 332 9.65 -2.67 2.38
CA VAL A 332 9.85 -2.44 3.82
C VAL A 332 8.51 -2.18 4.52
N LEU A 333 7.64 -1.37 3.92
CA LEU A 333 6.30 -1.10 4.47
C LEU A 333 5.43 -2.35 4.45
N PHE A 334 5.56 -3.20 3.44
CA PHE A 334 4.92 -4.51 3.40
C PHE A 334 5.39 -5.43 4.55
N LEU A 335 6.70 -5.48 4.83
CA LEU A 335 7.21 -6.21 6.00
C LEU A 335 6.63 -5.68 7.31
N GLY A 336 6.44 -4.37 7.43
CA GLY A 336 5.73 -3.75 8.56
C GLY A 336 4.29 -4.24 8.71
N LYS A 337 3.54 -4.35 7.60
CA LYS A 337 2.17 -4.91 7.58
C LYS A 337 2.16 -6.37 8.06
N VAL A 338 3.08 -7.18 7.54
CA VAL A 338 3.24 -8.60 7.93
C VAL A 338 3.57 -8.74 9.41
N LEU A 339 4.45 -7.90 9.95
CA LEU A 339 4.81 -7.91 11.38
C LEU A 339 3.59 -7.64 12.26
N ILE A 340 2.79 -6.61 11.95
CA ILE A 340 1.59 -6.27 12.73
C ILE A 340 0.59 -7.43 12.72
N VAL A 341 0.33 -8.01 11.55
CA VAL A 341 -0.59 -9.15 11.41
C VAL A 341 -0.05 -10.35 12.17
N SER A 342 1.24 -10.66 12.08
CA SER A 342 1.86 -11.79 12.76
C SER A 342 1.81 -11.65 14.29
N CYS A 343 2.11 -10.47 14.83
CA CYS A 343 2.00 -10.19 16.26
C CYS A 343 0.55 -10.30 16.75
N THR A 344 -0.41 -9.77 15.97
CA THR A 344 -1.83 -9.85 16.30
C THR A 344 -2.34 -11.29 16.23
N ALA A 345 -1.92 -12.05 15.22
CA ALA A 345 -2.26 -13.46 15.06
C ALA A 345 -1.68 -14.29 16.21
N PHE A 346 -0.43 -14.06 16.60
CA PHE A 346 0.20 -14.73 17.72
C PHE A 346 -0.53 -14.46 19.04
N ALA A 347 -0.83 -13.20 19.34
CA ALA A 347 -1.63 -12.84 20.50
C ALA A 347 -3.05 -13.46 20.45
N GLY A 348 -3.65 -13.52 19.25
CA GLY A 348 -4.95 -14.13 19.03
C GLY A 348 -4.93 -15.65 19.26
N VAL A 349 -3.91 -16.36 18.79
CA VAL A 349 -3.73 -17.80 19.07
C VAL A 349 -3.59 -18.01 20.57
N LEU A 350 -2.76 -17.23 21.27
CA LEU A 350 -2.59 -17.38 22.72
C LEU A 350 -3.89 -17.10 23.48
N ALA A 351 -4.63 -16.05 23.12
CA ALA A 351 -5.86 -15.66 23.80
C ALA A 351 -7.04 -16.62 23.52
N LEU A 352 -7.19 -17.07 22.26
CA LEU A 352 -8.30 -17.92 21.85
C LEU A 352 -8.05 -19.40 22.17
N ASN A 353 -6.81 -19.90 22.07
CA ASN A 353 -6.47 -21.28 22.42
C ASN A 353 -6.56 -21.54 23.94
N TYR A 354 -6.39 -20.49 24.77
CA TYR A 354 -6.58 -20.61 26.22
C TYR A 354 -8.04 -20.88 26.60
N GLN A 355 -9.00 -20.41 25.80
CA GLN A 355 -10.43 -20.64 25.99
C GLN A 355 -10.84 -21.93 25.26
N ARG A 356 -10.59 -23.11 25.86
CA ARG A 356 -10.89 -24.44 25.28
C ARG A 356 -12.36 -24.67 24.90
N GLU A 357 -13.28 -23.76 25.26
CA GLU A 357 -14.70 -23.82 24.91
C GLU A 357 -14.99 -23.49 23.42
N TYR A 358 -14.05 -22.85 22.71
CA TYR A 358 -14.23 -22.56 21.28
C TYR A 358 -13.71 -23.70 20.41
N THR A 359 -14.61 -24.57 19.95
CA THR A 359 -14.28 -25.60 18.96
C THR A 359 -13.96 -25.02 17.58
N VAL A 360 -14.37 -23.78 17.28
CA VAL A 360 -14.12 -23.08 15.99
C VAL A 360 -13.53 -21.68 16.22
N TRP A 361 -12.27 -21.61 16.70
CA TRP A 361 -11.56 -20.34 16.97
C TRP A 361 -10.81 -19.77 15.75
N VAL A 362 -10.60 -20.59 14.70
CA VAL A 362 -9.83 -20.23 13.51
C VAL A 362 -10.51 -19.14 12.67
N LEU A 363 -11.83 -19.22 12.49
CA LEU A 363 -12.57 -18.24 11.68
C LEU A 363 -12.53 -16.82 12.29
N PRO A 364 -12.83 -16.61 13.58
CA PRO A 364 -12.63 -15.32 14.24
C PRO A 364 -11.20 -14.79 14.13
N LEU A 365 -10.20 -15.66 14.27
CA LEU A 365 -8.79 -15.28 14.13
C LEU A 365 -8.49 -14.77 12.72
N ILE A 366 -8.98 -15.43 11.67
CA ILE A 366 -8.82 -14.98 10.28
C ILE A 366 -9.44 -13.59 10.09
N ILE A 367 -10.64 -13.35 10.62
CA ILE A 367 -11.32 -12.04 10.53
C ILE A 367 -10.48 -10.95 11.21
N VAL A 368 -9.94 -11.24 12.40
CA VAL A 368 -9.05 -10.33 13.13
C VAL A 368 -7.77 -10.06 12.34
N CYS A 369 -7.17 -11.07 11.71
CA CYS A 369 -5.96 -10.90 10.89
C CYS A 369 -6.23 -10.03 9.65
N VAL A 370 -7.38 -10.22 8.97
CA VAL A 370 -7.79 -9.37 7.85
C VAL A 370 -7.99 -7.93 8.32
N PHE A 371 -8.68 -7.72 9.44
CA PHE A 371 -8.84 -6.40 10.03
C PHE A 371 -7.49 -5.75 10.37
N ALA A 372 -6.58 -6.50 11.01
CA ALA A 372 -5.26 -6.01 11.35
C ALA A 372 -4.45 -5.60 10.11
N PHE A 373 -4.55 -6.37 9.02
CA PHE A 373 -3.91 -6.02 7.75
C PHE A 373 -4.47 -4.71 7.17
N LEU A 374 -5.80 -4.53 7.18
CA LEU A 374 -6.45 -3.32 6.69
C LEU A 374 -6.02 -2.10 7.50
N VAL A 375 -6.02 -2.21 8.83
CA VAL A 375 -5.59 -1.12 9.73
C VAL A 375 -4.12 -0.77 9.48
N ALA A 376 -3.24 -1.78 9.42
CA ALA A 376 -1.83 -1.57 9.12
C ALA A 376 -1.64 -0.90 7.75
N HIS A 377 -2.40 -1.32 6.73
CA HIS A 377 -2.38 -0.72 5.40
C HIS A 377 -2.77 0.77 5.43
N CYS A 378 -3.84 1.13 6.15
CA CYS A 378 -4.29 2.53 6.25
C CYS A 378 -3.27 3.47 6.89
N PHE A 379 -2.58 3.02 7.95
CA PHE A 379 -1.57 3.85 8.61
C PHE A 379 -0.26 3.92 7.82
N LEU A 380 0.21 2.77 7.31
CA LEU A 380 1.47 2.72 6.56
C LEU A 380 1.36 3.34 5.16
N SER A 381 0.18 3.42 4.57
CA SER A 381 -0.01 4.11 3.29
C SER A 381 0.22 5.62 3.39
N ILE A 382 -0.04 6.27 4.53
CA ILE A 382 0.35 7.68 4.71
C ILE A 382 1.87 7.81 4.71
N PHE A 383 2.57 6.87 5.33
CA PHE A 383 4.02 6.88 5.32
C PHE A 383 4.56 6.70 3.90
N GLU A 384 3.97 5.78 3.13
CA GLU A 384 4.24 5.57 1.69
C GLU A 384 4.08 6.89 0.92
N ILE A 385 2.93 7.55 1.05
CA ILE A 385 2.63 8.85 0.42
C ILE A 385 3.68 9.92 0.80
N VAL A 386 4.09 10.01 2.06
CA VAL A 386 5.10 10.97 2.50
C VAL A 386 6.46 10.70 1.85
N VAL A 387 6.87 9.42 1.75
CA VAL A 387 8.12 9.03 1.10
C VAL A 387 8.08 9.36 -0.39
N ASP A 388 6.97 9.09 -1.08
CA ASP A 388 6.80 9.41 -2.50
C ASP A 388 6.91 10.91 -2.77
N VAL A 389 6.26 11.72 -1.93
CA VAL A 389 6.35 13.19 -2.02
C VAL A 389 7.79 13.65 -1.82
N LEU A 390 8.45 13.18 -0.76
CA LEU A 390 9.84 13.54 -0.48
C LEU A 390 10.77 13.12 -1.60
N PHE A 391 10.52 11.96 -2.21
CA PHE A 391 11.29 11.49 -3.34
C PHE A 391 11.15 12.43 -4.55
N LEU A 392 9.93 12.86 -4.90
CA LEU A 392 9.73 13.79 -6.00
C LEU A 392 10.30 15.19 -5.68
N CYS A 393 10.12 15.68 -4.44
CA CYS A 393 10.75 16.93 -3.99
C CYS A 393 12.28 16.86 -4.12
N PHE A 394 12.89 15.75 -3.68
CA PHE A 394 14.31 15.49 -3.82
C PHE A 394 14.74 15.47 -5.30
N ALA A 395 14.00 14.78 -6.17
CA ALA A 395 14.31 14.74 -7.59
C ALA A 395 14.28 16.14 -8.23
N ILE A 396 13.26 16.94 -7.92
CA ILE A 396 13.13 18.34 -8.39
C ILE A 396 14.27 19.20 -7.83
N ASP A 397 14.54 19.12 -6.54
CA ASP A 397 15.60 19.88 -5.88
C ASP A 397 16.97 19.57 -6.51
N THR A 398 17.30 18.30 -6.76
CA THR A 398 18.54 17.91 -7.44
C THR A 398 18.62 18.32 -8.91
N LYS A 399 17.48 18.58 -9.56
CA LYS A 399 17.43 18.97 -10.97
C LYS A 399 17.65 20.47 -11.16
N TYR A 400 17.11 21.29 -10.25
CA TYR A 400 17.13 22.75 -10.38
C TYR A 400 18.15 23.45 -9.48
N ASN A 401 18.59 22.79 -8.40
CA ASN A 401 19.61 23.30 -7.50
C ASN A 401 20.90 22.48 -7.63
N ASP A 402 22.04 23.15 -7.52
CA ASP A 402 23.38 22.56 -7.68
C ASP A 402 24.26 22.76 -6.44
N GLY A 403 23.73 23.43 -5.40
CA GLY A 403 24.46 23.73 -4.18
C GLY A 403 25.29 25.01 -4.23
N SER A 404 25.28 25.74 -5.36
CA SER A 404 25.98 27.04 -5.47
C SER A 404 25.23 28.16 -4.73
N PRO A 405 25.89 29.28 -4.38
CA PRO A 405 25.24 30.41 -3.74
C PRO A 405 24.03 30.91 -4.55
N GLY A 406 22.84 30.91 -3.94
CA GLY A 406 21.58 31.25 -4.61
C GLY A 406 20.85 30.07 -5.28
N ARG A 407 21.49 28.91 -5.41
CA ARG A 407 20.90 27.62 -5.85
C ARG A 407 21.22 26.50 -4.86
N GLU A 408 21.12 26.84 -3.59
CA GLU A 408 21.36 25.89 -2.50
C GLU A 408 20.20 24.91 -2.40
N TYR A 409 20.52 23.66 -2.08
CA TYR A 409 19.53 22.61 -1.86
C TYR A 409 18.61 22.92 -0.68
N TYR A 410 17.33 22.54 -0.81
CA TYR A 410 16.34 22.59 0.27
C TYR A 410 16.36 21.31 1.12
N MET A 411 16.89 20.22 0.59
CA MET A 411 16.92 18.91 1.23
C MET A 411 17.61 18.88 2.60
N ASP A 412 17.17 17.96 3.46
CA ASP A 412 17.80 17.72 4.76
C ASP A 412 19.24 17.20 4.61
N LYS A 413 20.06 17.43 5.64
CA LYS A 413 21.48 17.02 5.68
C LYS A 413 21.70 15.56 5.29
N ALA A 414 20.82 14.65 5.70
CA ALA A 414 20.95 13.23 5.37
C ALA A 414 20.85 12.95 3.85
N LEU A 415 19.97 13.66 3.13
CA LEU A 415 19.85 13.55 1.68
C LEU A 415 21.00 14.25 0.97
N MET A 416 21.46 15.39 1.49
CA MET A 416 22.60 16.12 0.96
C MET A 416 23.89 15.29 1.05
N GLU A 417 24.13 14.65 2.19
CA GLU A 417 25.25 13.73 2.38
C GLU A 417 25.19 12.55 1.41
N PHE A 418 24.01 12.00 1.16
CA PHE A 418 23.82 10.96 0.15
C PHE A 418 24.19 11.43 -1.27
N VAL A 419 23.76 12.63 -1.68
CA VAL A 419 24.10 13.21 -2.99
C VAL A 419 25.60 13.40 -3.12
N GLU A 420 26.23 13.99 -2.10
CA GLU A 420 27.66 14.25 -2.09
C GLU A 420 28.49 12.95 -2.13
N ASN A 421 28.08 11.93 -1.37
CA ASN A 421 28.71 10.61 -1.40
C ASN A 421 28.58 9.95 -2.79
N THR A 422 27.43 10.09 -3.43
CA THR A 422 27.20 9.58 -4.79
C THR A 422 28.07 10.32 -5.79
N ARG A 423 28.16 11.65 -5.72
CA ARG A 423 29.03 12.48 -6.57
C ARG A 423 30.49 12.06 -6.46
N ARG A 424 31.01 11.95 -5.23
CA ARG A 424 32.39 11.50 -4.95
C ARG A 424 32.66 10.08 -5.44
N ALA A 425 31.66 9.19 -5.44
CA ALA A 425 31.81 7.84 -5.97
C ALA A 425 31.93 7.86 -7.50
N THR A 426 31.11 8.66 -8.19
CA THR A 426 31.17 8.83 -9.64
C THR A 426 32.49 9.45 -10.09
N GLU A 427 32.99 10.46 -9.37
CA GLU A 427 34.28 11.11 -9.67
C GLU A 427 35.48 10.17 -9.48
N ARG A 428 35.42 9.29 -8.47
CA ARG A 428 36.45 8.25 -8.30
C ARG A 428 36.41 7.24 -9.45
N TYR A 429 35.21 6.84 -9.87
CA TYR A 429 35.06 5.91 -10.98
C TYR A 429 35.58 6.50 -12.30
N SER A 430 35.26 7.76 -12.61
CA SER A 430 35.73 8.42 -13.85
C SER A 430 37.24 8.63 -13.88
N LYS A 431 37.87 8.92 -12.73
CA LYS A 431 39.33 8.99 -12.62
C LYS A 431 40.00 7.63 -12.89
N VAL A 432 39.49 6.56 -12.28
CA VAL A 432 40.02 5.20 -12.49
C VAL A 432 39.84 4.75 -13.95
N GLU A 433 38.72 5.09 -14.58
CA GLU A 433 38.50 4.77 -15.99
C GLU A 433 39.43 5.58 -16.92
N GLY A 434 39.69 6.85 -16.59
CA GLY A 434 40.67 7.69 -17.29
C GLY A 434 42.10 7.13 -17.22
N GLU A 435 42.57 6.82 -16.00
CA GLU A 435 43.89 6.22 -15.76
C GLU A 435 44.05 4.86 -16.46
N SER A 436 42.98 4.03 -16.47
CA SER A 436 42.99 2.74 -17.18
C SER A 436 43.06 2.90 -18.70
N ARG A 437 42.50 3.98 -19.27
CA ARG A 437 42.60 4.27 -20.71
C ARG A 437 43.97 4.80 -21.09
N GLU A 438 44.55 5.69 -20.28
CA GLU A 438 45.92 6.19 -20.49
C GLU A 438 46.95 5.05 -20.43
N MET A 439 46.84 4.16 -19.43
CA MET A 439 47.73 3.00 -19.31
C MET A 439 47.60 2.03 -20.50
N LYS A 440 46.40 1.87 -21.09
CA LYS A 440 46.22 1.09 -22.33
C LYS A 440 46.82 1.77 -23.56
N SER A 441 46.80 3.11 -23.64
CA SER A 441 47.44 3.84 -24.75
C SER A 441 48.96 3.86 -24.68
N MET A 442 49.57 3.64 -23.51
CA MET A 442 51.03 3.57 -23.35
C MET A 442 51.62 2.19 -23.67
N VAL A 443 50.78 1.15 -23.75
CA VAL A 443 51.19 -0.25 -24.01
C VAL A 443 50.90 -0.67 -25.47
N SER A 444 50.10 0.12 -26.19
CA SER A 444 49.96 0.07 -27.66
C SER A 444 51.00 0.95 -28.33
#